data_AF-A0A147K215-F1
#
_entry.id   AF-A0A147K215-F1
#
_cell.length_a   1.000
_cell.length_b   1.000
_cell.length_c   1.000
_cell.angle_alpha   90.00
_cell.angle_beta   90.00
_cell.angle_gamma   90.00
#
_symmetry.space_group_name_H-M   'P 1'
#
loop_
_entity.id
_entity.type
_entity.pdbx_description
1 polymer ?
#
loop_
_entity_poly.entity_id
_entity_poly.type
_entity_poly.pdbx_seq_one_letter_code
_entity_poly.pdbx_strand_id
1 'polypeptide(L)'
;MGERSLKWGLRLLGVALFLGPIFISLGANNWDPKAAVLPSEAELNEVADAVKGVMGGGFSPDTLTLGSPSIVGDQVSLPAEFRSPFNIPVKIRSFSIHFRADGRLLTLNMKESAVEVPARGIASFTLVGTYGGPITVEPTLSGFSVKFEALGVQIEFKQEV
;
A
#
# COMPACT_ATOMS: atom_id res chain seq x y z
N MET A 1 -52.46 -1.94 3.34
CA MET A 1 -51.11 -2.49 3.03
C MET A 1 -50.49 -1.97 1.71
N GLY A 2 -51.15 -1.10 0.92
CA GLY A 2 -50.64 -0.66 -0.39
C GLY A 2 -49.73 0.58 -0.41
N GLU A 3 -49.73 1.43 0.62
CA GLU A 3 -48.96 2.69 0.59
C GLU A 3 -47.45 2.51 0.85
N ARG A 4 -47.06 1.45 1.56
CA ARG A 4 -45.64 1.14 1.81
C ARG A 4 -44.98 0.57 0.55
N SER A 5 -45.63 -0.33 -0.17
CA SER A 5 -45.12 -0.88 -1.44
C SER A 5 -45.03 0.19 -2.53
N LEU A 6 -45.98 1.11 -2.60
CA LEU A 6 -45.95 2.23 -3.56
C LEU A 6 -44.79 3.20 -3.29
N LYS A 7 -44.51 3.53 -2.01
CA LYS A 7 -43.36 4.37 -1.62
C LYS A 7 -42.01 3.72 -1.96
N TRP A 8 -41.89 2.41 -1.79
CA TRP A 8 -40.69 1.67 -2.15
C TRP A 8 -40.52 1.57 -3.67
N GLY A 9 -41.60 1.34 -4.42
CA GLY A 9 -41.60 1.35 -5.88
C GLY A 9 -41.14 2.69 -6.46
N LEU A 10 -41.63 3.81 -5.92
CA LEU A 10 -41.26 5.15 -6.39
C LEU A 10 -39.78 5.50 -6.10
N ARG A 11 -39.25 5.05 -4.96
CA ARG A 11 -37.83 5.23 -4.61
C ARG A 11 -36.90 4.42 -5.51
N LEU A 12 -37.27 3.17 -5.81
CA LEU A 12 -36.51 2.33 -6.75
C LEU A 12 -36.60 2.87 -8.18
N LEU A 13 -37.73 3.45 -8.58
CA LEU A 13 -37.89 4.09 -9.88
C LEU A 13 -36.95 5.29 -10.04
N GLY A 14 -36.78 6.12 -9.00
CA GLY A 14 -35.82 7.23 -9.03
C GLY A 14 -34.37 6.76 -9.19
N VAL A 15 -33.97 5.69 -8.51
CA VAL A 15 -32.64 5.08 -8.65
C VAL A 15 -32.45 4.49 -10.05
N ALA A 16 -33.46 3.80 -10.58
CA ALA A 16 -33.42 3.24 -11.93
C ALA A 16 -33.35 4.33 -13.02
N LEU A 17 -34.02 5.47 -12.84
CA LEU A 17 -33.96 6.58 -13.79
C LEU A 17 -32.60 7.29 -13.79
N PHE A 18 -31.91 7.31 -12.65
CA PHE A 18 -30.58 7.92 -12.54
C PHE A 18 -29.48 7.01 -13.08
N LEU A 19 -29.54 5.71 -12.79
CA LEU A 19 -28.53 4.74 -13.22
C LEU A 19 -28.77 4.20 -14.64
N GLY A 20 -30.01 4.19 -15.10
CA GLY A 20 -30.39 3.69 -16.42
C GLY A 20 -29.60 4.32 -17.57
N PRO A 21 -29.49 5.67 -17.66
CA PRO A 21 -28.71 6.33 -18.71
C PRO A 21 -27.22 5.96 -18.70
N ILE A 22 -26.64 5.70 -17.52
CA ILE A 22 -25.24 5.28 -17.37
C ILE A 22 -25.05 3.85 -17.91
N PHE A 23 -25.96 2.92 -17.59
CA PHE A 23 -25.89 1.56 -18.14
C PHE A 23 -26.20 1.49 -19.64
N ILE A 24 -27.12 2.34 -20.13
CA ILE A 24 -27.43 2.44 -21.55
C ILE A 24 -26.24 3.03 -22.32
N SER A 25 -25.55 4.05 -21.79
CA SER A 25 -24.38 4.62 -22.46
C SER A 25 -23.18 3.66 -22.47
N LEU A 26 -23.00 2.85 -21.42
CA LEU A 26 -22.00 1.79 -21.38
C LEU A 26 -22.32 0.67 -22.40
N GLY A 27 -23.58 0.22 -22.44
CA GLY A 27 -24.03 -0.80 -23.39
C GLY A 27 -24.00 -0.35 -24.86
N ALA A 28 -24.36 0.90 -25.15
CA ALA A 28 -24.33 1.46 -26.50
C ALA A 28 -22.92 1.61 -27.07
N ASN A 29 -21.90 1.70 -26.21
CA ASN A 29 -20.49 1.79 -26.61
C ASN A 29 -19.75 0.43 -26.54
N ASN A 30 -20.46 -0.70 -26.32
CA ASN A 30 -19.85 -2.02 -26.05
C ASN A 30 -18.84 -2.00 -24.88
N TRP A 31 -18.99 -1.08 -23.92
CA TRP A 31 -18.13 -1.04 -22.75
C TRP A 31 -18.58 -2.10 -21.76
N ASP A 32 -17.67 -3.01 -21.37
CA ASP A 32 -17.93 -3.96 -20.30
C ASP A 32 -18.04 -3.18 -18.97
N PRO A 33 -19.21 -3.17 -18.31
CA PRO A 33 -19.40 -2.44 -17.06
C PRO A 33 -18.49 -2.95 -15.93
N LYS A 34 -17.95 -4.17 -16.03
CA LYS A 34 -16.90 -4.64 -15.11
C LYS A 34 -15.55 -3.98 -15.40
N ALA A 35 -15.19 -3.82 -16.68
CA ALA A 35 -13.94 -3.18 -17.09
C ALA A 35 -13.94 -1.66 -16.89
N ALA A 36 -15.11 -1.03 -16.81
CA ALA A 36 -15.22 0.41 -16.54
C ALA A 36 -15.01 0.78 -15.06
N VAL A 37 -15.10 -0.19 -14.14
CA VAL A 37 -15.02 0.03 -12.68
C VAL A 37 -13.81 -0.65 -12.05
N LEU A 38 -13.28 -1.71 -12.68
CA LEU A 38 -12.10 -2.43 -12.22
C LEU A 38 -10.91 -2.11 -13.14
N PRO A 39 -9.71 -1.83 -12.59
CA PRO A 39 -8.49 -1.71 -13.39
C PRO A 39 -8.30 -2.98 -14.24
N SER A 40 -7.83 -2.80 -15.47
CA SER A 40 -7.67 -3.91 -16.40
C SER A 40 -6.66 -4.94 -15.89
N GLU A 41 -6.83 -6.22 -16.22
CA GLU A 41 -5.88 -7.27 -15.83
C GLU A 41 -4.46 -6.97 -16.34
N ALA A 42 -4.34 -6.25 -17.45
CA ALA A 42 -3.05 -5.80 -17.99
C ALA A 42 -2.39 -4.78 -17.05
N GLU A 43 -3.11 -3.77 -16.56
CA GLU A 43 -2.60 -2.80 -15.59
C GLU A 43 -2.25 -3.47 -14.25
N LEU A 44 -3.07 -4.44 -13.81
CA LEU A 44 -2.80 -5.19 -12.59
C LEU A 44 -1.54 -6.07 -12.70
N ASN A 45 -1.32 -6.72 -13.85
CA ASN A 45 -0.14 -7.51 -14.09
C ASN A 45 1.10 -6.63 -14.24
N GLU A 46 1.00 -5.47 -14.89
CA GLU A 46 2.11 -4.53 -15.02
C GLU A 46 2.54 -3.98 -13.65
N VAL A 47 1.59 -3.72 -12.75
CA VAL A 47 1.87 -3.34 -11.35
C VAL A 47 2.47 -4.52 -10.59
N ALA A 48 1.93 -5.72 -10.72
CA ALA A 48 2.46 -6.90 -10.04
C ALA A 48 3.89 -7.24 -10.50
N ASP A 49 4.18 -7.12 -11.80
CA ASP A 49 5.49 -7.38 -12.38
C ASP A 49 6.48 -6.25 -12.08
N ALA A 50 6.05 -5.00 -12.09
CA ALA A 50 6.89 -3.88 -11.63
C ALA A 50 7.23 -4.02 -10.14
N VAL A 51 6.27 -4.40 -9.30
CA VAL A 51 6.50 -4.62 -7.86
C VAL A 51 7.42 -5.81 -7.65
N LYS A 52 7.22 -6.93 -8.36
CA LYS A 52 8.09 -8.11 -8.28
C LYS A 52 9.49 -7.86 -8.84
N GLY A 53 9.62 -7.09 -9.93
CA GLY A 53 10.91 -6.77 -10.54
C GLY A 53 11.77 -5.86 -9.67
N VAL A 54 11.15 -4.90 -8.97
CA VAL A 54 11.85 -3.99 -8.04
C VAL A 54 12.16 -4.68 -6.71
N MET A 55 11.34 -5.63 -6.26
CA MET A 55 11.46 -6.23 -4.93
C MET A 55 12.06 -7.63 -4.91
N GLY A 56 12.02 -8.37 -6.03
CA GLY A 56 12.55 -9.73 -6.14
C GLY A 56 14.08 -9.83 -6.04
N GLY A 57 14.79 -8.72 -6.18
CA GLY A 57 16.23 -8.59 -5.93
C GLY A 57 16.58 -7.99 -4.56
N GLY A 58 15.60 -7.69 -3.72
CA GLY A 58 15.74 -6.80 -2.56
C GLY A 58 15.55 -5.32 -2.93
N PHE A 59 15.33 -4.45 -1.93
CA PHE A 59 15.28 -3.01 -2.18
C PHE A 59 16.62 -2.54 -2.77
N SER A 60 16.60 -1.99 -3.99
CA SER A 60 17.73 -1.18 -4.45
C SER A 60 17.95 -0.03 -3.46
N PRO A 61 19.19 0.33 -3.12
CA PRO A 61 19.50 1.53 -2.34
C PRO A 61 18.84 2.79 -2.90
N ASP A 62 18.55 2.81 -4.21
CA ASP A 62 17.88 3.92 -4.89
C ASP A 62 16.37 4.00 -4.62
N THR A 63 15.77 2.90 -4.16
CA THR A 63 14.33 2.76 -3.91
C THR A 63 13.98 3.07 -2.46
N LEU A 64 14.86 2.72 -1.51
CA LEU A 64 14.64 2.93 -0.08
C LEU A 64 15.90 3.46 0.59
N THR A 65 15.82 4.68 1.11
CA THR A 65 16.89 5.30 1.88
C THR A 65 16.51 5.32 3.35
N LEU A 66 17.38 4.80 4.21
CA LEU A 66 17.24 4.90 5.66
C LEU A 66 18.09 6.07 6.17
N GLY A 67 17.47 6.98 6.91
CA GLY A 67 18.17 8.09 7.55
C GLY A 67 18.85 7.69 8.86
N SER A 68 19.34 8.67 9.62
CA SER A 68 19.98 8.41 10.91
C SER A 68 18.94 8.03 11.97
N PRO A 69 19.11 6.91 12.70
CA PRO A 69 18.21 6.55 13.79
C PRO A 69 18.33 7.53 14.96
N SER A 70 17.22 7.79 15.63
CA SER A 70 17.17 8.48 16.92
C SER A 70 16.63 7.55 18.00
N ILE A 71 17.23 7.62 19.19
CA ILE A 71 16.85 6.81 20.34
C ILE A 71 16.44 7.75 21.46
N VAL A 72 15.23 7.59 21.97
CA VAL A 72 14.69 8.35 23.10
C VAL A 72 14.14 7.36 24.11
N GLY A 73 14.86 7.15 25.22
CA GLY A 73 14.58 6.05 26.14
C GLY A 73 14.73 4.71 25.43
N ASP A 74 13.69 3.88 25.50
CA ASP A 74 13.64 2.57 24.85
C ASP A 74 13.08 2.61 23.43
N GLN A 75 12.66 3.80 22.96
CA GLN A 75 12.06 3.97 21.65
C GLN A 75 13.12 4.30 20.60
N VAL A 76 13.17 3.48 19.55
CA VAL A 76 13.97 3.71 18.35
C VAL A 76 13.07 4.30 17.27
N SER A 77 13.49 5.39 16.65
CA SER A 77 12.85 5.99 15.49
C SER A 77 13.85 6.07 14.34
N LEU A 78 13.44 5.63 13.15
CA LEU A 78 14.26 5.60 11.95
C LEU A 78 13.48 6.26 10.81
N PRO A 79 13.87 7.47 10.38
CA PRO A 79 13.28 8.09 9.20
C PRO A 79 13.66 7.27 7.95
N ALA A 80 12.69 7.09 7.05
CA ALA A 80 12.85 6.38 5.79
C ALA A 80 12.26 7.19 4.65
N GLU A 81 12.91 7.10 3.48
CA GLU A 81 12.45 7.69 2.24
C GLU A 81 12.29 6.60 1.19
N PHE A 82 11.10 6.52 0.60
CA PHE A 82 10.79 5.61 -0.49
C PHE A 82 10.62 6.37 -1.79
N ARG A 83 11.40 5.99 -2.80
CA ARG A 83 11.30 6.50 -4.16
C ARG A 83 10.51 5.51 -5.00
N SER A 84 9.35 5.94 -5.48
CA SER A 84 8.48 5.09 -6.28
C SER A 84 9.12 4.78 -7.63
N PRO A 85 9.33 3.50 -7.98
CA PRO A 85 9.69 3.10 -9.33
C PRO A 85 8.44 3.05 -10.25
N PHE A 86 7.24 3.25 -9.71
CA PHE A 86 5.99 3.01 -10.41
C PHE A 86 5.52 4.24 -11.21
N ASN A 87 4.89 4.00 -12.35
CA ASN A 87 4.27 5.04 -13.19
C ASN A 87 2.88 5.48 -12.69
N ILE A 88 2.38 4.86 -11.62
CA ILE A 88 1.10 5.15 -11.00
C ILE A 88 1.29 5.52 -9.52
N PRO A 89 0.38 6.32 -8.93
CA PRO A 89 0.40 6.55 -7.49
C PRO A 89 0.08 5.27 -6.72
N VAL A 90 0.80 5.05 -5.63
CA VAL A 90 0.62 3.89 -4.75
C VAL A 90 0.49 4.35 -3.29
N LYS A 91 -0.08 3.51 -2.43
CA LYS A 91 -0.18 3.76 -1.00
C LYS A 91 0.55 2.69 -0.22
N ILE A 92 1.51 3.07 0.61
CA ILE A 92 2.15 2.16 1.57
C ILE A 92 1.19 2.03 2.75
N ARG A 93 0.68 0.83 3.00
CA ARG A 93 -0.23 0.54 4.12
C ARG A 93 0.50 0.08 5.37
N SER A 94 1.61 -0.62 5.19
CA SER A 94 2.47 -1.02 6.29
C SER A 94 3.88 -1.23 5.79
N PHE A 95 4.86 -0.89 6.62
CA PHE A 95 6.26 -1.18 6.39
C PHE A 95 6.88 -1.64 7.71
N SER A 96 7.59 -2.76 7.69
CA SER A 96 8.26 -3.32 8.85
C SER A 96 9.66 -3.77 8.48
N ILE A 97 10.65 -3.41 9.29
CA ILE A 97 12.03 -3.89 9.18
C ILE A 97 12.37 -4.69 10.42
N HIS A 98 13.04 -5.82 10.21
CA HIS A 98 13.57 -6.67 11.26
C HIS A 98 15.09 -6.58 11.27
N PHE A 99 15.63 -6.21 12.42
CA PHE A 99 17.06 -6.22 12.70
C PHE A 99 17.37 -7.29 13.74
N ARG A 100 18.54 -7.90 13.63
CA ARG A 100 19.10 -8.78 14.64
C ARG A 100 20.31 -8.11 15.27
N ALA A 101 20.27 -7.95 16.59
CA ALA A 101 21.38 -7.45 17.41
C ALA A 101 21.43 -8.24 18.70
N ASP A 102 22.60 -8.67 19.15
CA ASP A 102 22.80 -9.41 20.40
C ASP A 102 21.87 -10.65 20.55
N GLY A 103 21.59 -11.33 19.42
CA GLY A 103 20.68 -12.48 19.36
C GLY A 103 19.18 -12.13 19.51
N ARG A 104 18.85 -10.85 19.63
CA ARG A 104 17.48 -10.35 19.75
C ARG A 104 16.99 -9.78 18.43
N LEU A 105 15.68 -9.96 18.18
CA LEU A 105 15.00 -9.39 17.02
C LEU A 105 14.40 -8.04 17.40
N LEU A 106 14.90 -6.96 16.79
CA LEU A 106 14.29 -5.64 16.84
C LEU A 106 13.38 -5.48 15.62
N THR A 107 12.13 -5.11 15.85
CA THR A 107 11.19 -4.81 14.75
C THR A 107 10.84 -3.34 14.79
N LEU A 108 11.10 -2.63 13.70
CA LEU A 108 10.64 -1.26 13.49
C LEU A 108 9.46 -1.28 12.52
N ASN A 109 8.37 -0.61 12.88
CA ASN A 109 7.14 -0.54 12.10
C ASN A 109 6.85 0.89 11.70
N MET A 110 6.24 1.08 10.53
CA MET A 110 5.75 2.37 10.09
C MET A 110 4.82 2.97 11.14
N LYS A 111 5.12 4.20 11.56
CA LYS A 111 4.34 4.96 12.53
C LYS A 111 3.01 5.41 11.92
N GLU A 112 3.07 5.80 10.66
CA GLU A 112 1.94 6.25 9.87
C GLU A 112 1.00 5.07 9.55
N SER A 113 -0.30 5.32 9.49
CA SER A 113 -1.30 4.29 9.13
C SER A 113 -1.35 4.03 7.62
N ALA A 114 -0.96 5.03 6.83
CA ALA A 114 -0.76 4.92 5.39
C ALA A 114 0.08 6.09 4.89
N VAL A 115 0.86 5.85 3.84
CA VAL A 115 1.69 6.87 3.18
C VAL A 115 1.35 6.87 1.70
N GLU A 116 0.94 8.02 1.18
CA GLU A 116 0.67 8.19 -0.25
C GLU A 116 1.97 8.50 -0.99
N VAL A 117 2.21 7.76 -2.07
CA VAL A 117 3.41 7.89 -2.89
C VAL A 117 2.97 8.25 -4.31
N PRO A 118 3.33 9.44 -4.81
CA PRO A 118 3.04 9.81 -6.19
C PRO A 118 3.73 8.87 -7.21
N ALA A 119 3.20 8.84 -8.43
CA ALA A 119 3.86 8.19 -9.56
C ALA A 119 5.25 8.78 -9.77
N ARG A 120 6.29 7.93 -9.82
CA ARG A 120 7.72 8.34 -9.87
C ARG A 120 8.11 9.38 -8.82
N GLY A 121 7.35 9.43 -7.73
CA GLY A 121 7.52 10.39 -6.65
C GLY A 121 8.36 9.84 -5.51
N ILE A 122 8.46 10.65 -4.47
CA ILE A 122 9.15 10.33 -3.24
C ILE A 122 8.14 10.47 -2.10
N ALA A 123 8.18 9.56 -1.14
CA ALA A 123 7.45 9.68 0.10
C ALA A 123 8.36 9.39 1.29
N SER A 124 8.18 10.15 2.36
CA SER A 124 8.93 9.98 3.61
C SER A 124 8.01 9.48 4.71
N PHE A 125 8.52 8.61 5.56
CA PHE A 125 7.79 8.05 6.69
C PHE A 125 8.76 7.65 7.81
N THR A 126 8.22 7.35 9.00
CA THR A 126 9.04 7.03 10.16
C THR A 126 8.78 5.60 10.60
N LEU A 127 9.84 4.81 10.74
CA LEU A 127 9.78 3.51 11.37
C LEU A 127 10.05 3.65 12.87
N VAL A 128 9.21 3.06 13.71
CA VAL A 128 9.32 3.11 15.16
C VAL A 128 9.26 1.70 15.76
N GLY A 129 10.03 1.49 16.81
CA GLY A 129 10.01 0.26 17.57
C GLY A 129 10.60 0.47 18.96
N THR A 130 10.55 -0.56 19.78
CA THR A 130 11.14 -0.54 21.12
C THR A 130 12.30 -1.52 21.19
N TYR A 131 13.38 -1.12 21.85
CA TYR A 131 14.54 -1.97 22.07
C TYR A 131 14.83 -2.08 23.57
N GLY A 132 14.77 -3.30 24.11
CA GLY A 132 14.85 -3.57 25.55
C GLY A 132 16.29 -3.74 26.07
N GLY A 133 17.16 -2.76 25.84
CA GLY A 133 18.54 -2.75 26.35
C GLY A 133 19.48 -1.81 25.58
N PRO A 134 20.77 -1.75 25.93
CA PRO A 134 21.78 -1.08 25.10
C PRO A 134 22.06 -1.90 23.83
N ILE A 135 22.17 -1.25 22.67
CA ILE A 135 22.63 -1.89 21.43
C ILE A 135 24.16 -1.98 21.56
N THR A 136 24.69 -3.18 21.80
CA THR A 136 26.13 -3.36 22.04
C THR A 136 26.90 -3.85 20.82
N VAL A 137 26.17 -4.32 19.80
CA VAL A 137 26.69 -4.70 18.48
C VAL A 137 25.95 -3.97 17.38
N GLU A 138 26.62 -3.80 16.24
CA GLU A 138 25.99 -3.23 15.06
C GLU A 138 24.81 -4.12 14.60
N PRO A 139 23.59 -3.59 14.50
CA PRO A 139 22.42 -4.37 14.11
C PRO A 139 22.52 -4.81 12.66
N THR A 140 22.32 -6.10 12.41
CA THR A 140 22.26 -6.66 11.05
C THR A 140 20.81 -6.75 10.58
N LEU A 141 20.51 -6.34 9.34
CA LEU A 141 19.20 -6.54 8.73
C LEU A 141 18.91 -8.04 8.60
N SER A 142 17.79 -8.51 9.15
CA SER A 142 17.35 -9.92 9.07
C SER A 142 16.12 -10.12 8.19
N GLY A 143 15.45 -9.04 7.80
CA GLY A 143 14.31 -9.12 6.90
C GLY A 143 13.45 -7.87 6.90
N PHE A 144 12.46 -7.84 6.01
CA PHE A 144 11.46 -6.79 5.96
C PHE A 144 10.13 -7.29 5.39
N SER A 145 9.07 -6.54 5.69
CA SER A 145 7.73 -6.77 5.19
C SER A 145 7.10 -5.44 4.79
N VAL A 146 6.44 -5.39 3.65
CA VAL A 146 5.76 -4.18 3.17
C VAL A 146 4.44 -4.53 2.51
N LYS A 147 3.44 -3.67 2.69
CA LYS A 147 2.15 -3.76 2.02
C LYS A 147 1.90 -2.50 1.21
N PHE A 148 1.74 -2.66 -0.08
CA PHE A 148 1.31 -1.59 -0.98
C PHE A 148 -0.16 -1.77 -1.36
N GLU A 149 -0.81 -0.66 -1.67
CA GLU A 149 -2.10 -0.61 -2.31
C GLU A 149 -2.01 0.24 -3.58
N ALA A 150 -2.42 -0.31 -4.70
CA ALA A 150 -2.45 0.37 -5.98
C ALA A 150 -3.77 0.03 -6.68
N LEU A 151 -4.54 1.07 -7.07
CA LEU A 151 -5.83 0.90 -7.77
C LEU A 151 -6.81 -0.06 -7.09
N GLY A 152 -6.82 -0.09 -5.75
CA GLY A 152 -7.67 -0.97 -4.95
C GLY A 152 -7.13 -2.40 -4.75
N VAL A 153 -5.98 -2.75 -5.33
CA VAL A 153 -5.30 -4.03 -5.14
C VAL A 153 -4.23 -3.90 -4.07
N GLN A 154 -4.24 -4.82 -3.11
CA GLN A 154 -3.23 -4.91 -2.06
C GLN A 154 -2.18 -5.95 -2.39
N ILE A 155 -0.92 -5.55 -2.27
CA ILE A 155 0.25 -6.40 -2.56
C ILE A 155 1.10 -6.43 -1.30
N GLU A 156 1.29 -7.63 -0.75
CA GLU A 156 2.16 -7.88 0.40
C GLU A 156 3.47 -8.51 -0.08
N PHE A 157 4.59 -7.96 0.36
CA PHE A 157 5.91 -8.49 0.09
C PHE A 157 6.64 -8.76 1.40
N LYS A 158 7.30 -9.90 1.49
CA LYS A 158 8.11 -10.33 2.64
C LYS A 158 9.42 -10.91 2.13
N GLN A 159 10.51 -10.50 2.75
CA GLN A 159 11.83 -11.04 2.48
C GLN A 159 12.57 -11.28 3.79
N GLU A 160 13.14 -12.47 3.91
CA GLU A 160 14.06 -12.85 4.98
C GLU A 160 15.49 -12.79 4.43
N VAL A 161 16.43 -12.31 5.25
CA VAL A 161 17.86 -12.13 4.90
C VAL A 161 18.72 -13.03 5.77
#